data_AF-A0A969XRZ7-F1
#
_entry.id   AF-A0A969XRZ7-F1
#
_cell.length_a   1.000
_cell.length_b   1.000
_cell.length_c   1.000
_cell.angle_alpha   90.00
_cell.angle_beta   90.00
_cell.angle_gamma   90.00
#
_symmetry.space_group_name_H-M   'P 1'
#
loop_
_entity.id
_entity.type
_entity.pdbx_description
1 polymer ?
#
loop_
_entity_poly.entity_id
_entity_poly.type
_entity_poly.pdbx_seq_one_letter_code
_entity_poly.pdbx_strand_id
1 'polypeptide(L)'
;MTSPRSDTIERGAGGAPLSDADFEPRITAFVCNWCTYTGADLAGTSRLHMASNVRIIRLPCTGRIDPLFIVKAFERGADGVIVSGCHPADCHYTSGNYHARRRFTVFHDIMAFVGVDPRRMTFSWVSASEGAKWRDVVNETVANVRELGPYEAYRALAPDDVVPWPEAADGLAPAGASTPSAEEVAS
;
A
#
# COMPACT_ATOMS: atom_id res chain seq x y z
N MET A 1 -34.90 41.23 -7.35
CA MET A 1 -33.47 40.86 -7.45
C MET A 1 -32.89 40.93 -6.05
N THR A 2 -32.79 39.78 -5.38
CA THR A 2 -32.29 39.69 -4.00
C THR A 2 -31.89 38.24 -3.72
N SER A 3 -30.60 37.98 -3.50
CA SER A 3 -30.08 36.77 -2.83
C SER A 3 -30.27 36.93 -1.30
N PRO A 4 -30.35 35.89 -0.44
CA PRO A 4 -29.28 34.93 -0.07
C PRO A 4 -29.51 33.56 -0.75
N ARG A 5 -28.90 32.41 -0.41
CA ARG A 5 -27.82 31.97 0.54
C ARG A 5 -26.66 31.35 -0.28
N SER A 6 -25.46 31.00 0.20
CA SER A 6 -24.82 30.87 1.54
C SER A 6 -25.27 29.73 2.47
N ASP A 7 -25.51 28.53 1.92
CA ASP A 7 -25.48 27.29 2.70
C ASP A 7 -24.11 26.64 2.57
N THR A 8 -23.29 26.86 3.60
CA THR A 8 -22.03 26.15 3.83
C THR A 8 -22.37 24.68 4.04
N ILE A 9 -22.02 23.82 3.07
CA ILE A 9 -21.95 22.38 3.35
C ILE A 9 -20.74 22.16 4.26
N GLU A 10 -21.02 21.99 5.55
CA GLU A 10 -20.03 21.51 6.52
C GLU A 10 -19.63 20.09 6.11
N ARG A 11 -18.46 19.97 5.48
CA ARG A 11 -17.89 18.69 5.05
C ARG A 11 -17.50 17.90 6.29
N GLY A 12 -18.25 16.85 6.59
CA GLY A 12 -17.93 15.91 7.66
C GLY A 12 -16.51 15.37 7.51
N ALA A 13 -15.69 15.52 8.55
CA ALA A 13 -14.25 15.31 8.46
C ALA A 13 -13.89 13.82 8.38
N GLY A 14 -13.72 13.31 7.16
CA GLY A 14 -12.81 12.19 6.94
C GLY A 14 -11.38 12.67 7.26
N GLY A 15 -10.71 11.99 8.19
CA GLY A 15 -9.36 12.26 8.75
C GLY A 15 -8.57 13.47 8.23
N ALA A 16 -8.31 14.42 9.13
CA ALA A 16 -7.52 15.64 8.90
C ALA A 16 -6.15 15.37 8.22
N PRO A 17 -5.60 16.33 7.47
CA PRO A 17 -4.23 16.24 6.95
C PRO A 17 -3.25 16.05 8.11
N LEU A 18 -2.44 14.99 8.05
CA LEU A 18 -1.41 14.71 9.05
C LEU A 18 -0.22 15.63 8.83
N SER A 19 0.43 16.04 9.92
CA SER A 19 1.68 16.79 9.84
C SER A 19 2.80 15.89 9.30
N ASP A 20 3.79 16.45 8.60
CA ASP A 20 4.96 15.68 8.11
C ASP A 20 5.72 14.95 9.23
N ALA A 21 5.60 15.40 10.49
CA ALA A 21 6.22 14.78 11.65
C ALA A 21 5.45 13.55 12.18
N ASP A 22 4.16 13.44 11.88
CA ASP A 22 3.25 12.37 12.35
C ASP A 22 2.79 11.43 11.20
N PHE A 23 3.33 11.62 9.99
CA PHE A 23 2.91 10.86 8.81
C PHE A 23 3.51 9.45 8.77
N GLU A 24 2.65 8.45 8.95
CA GLU A 24 2.97 7.05 8.66
C GLU A 24 2.33 6.60 7.33
N PRO A 25 3.13 6.26 6.29
CA PRO A 25 2.61 5.89 4.97
C PRO A 25 1.65 4.71 4.99
N ARG A 26 0.58 4.75 4.20
CA ARG A 26 -0.34 3.63 4.00
C ARG A 26 0.06 2.83 2.75
N ILE A 27 0.71 1.68 2.92
CA ILE A 27 1.23 0.89 1.78
C ILE A 27 0.35 -0.33 1.48
N THR A 28 -0.11 -0.46 0.24
CA THR A 28 -0.83 -1.65 -0.25
C THR A 28 0.11 -2.57 -1.03
N ALA A 29 0.26 -3.83 -0.63
CA ALA A 29 1.15 -4.79 -1.30
C ALA A 29 0.38 -5.91 -2.02
N PHE A 30 0.31 -5.87 -3.35
CA PHE A 30 -0.23 -6.95 -4.18
C PHE A 30 0.85 -7.99 -4.45
N VAL A 31 0.73 -9.17 -3.82
CA VAL A 31 1.77 -10.21 -3.86
C VAL A 31 1.26 -11.52 -4.48
N CYS A 32 2.12 -12.28 -5.16
CA CYS A 32 1.75 -13.64 -5.58
C CYS A 32 1.77 -14.63 -4.41
N ASN A 33 0.83 -15.57 -4.41
CA ASN A 33 0.69 -16.63 -3.41
C ASN A 33 1.91 -17.57 -3.33
N TRP A 34 2.54 -17.88 -4.46
CA TRP A 34 3.52 -18.97 -4.58
C TRP A 34 4.96 -18.60 -4.22
N CYS A 35 5.32 -17.33 -4.29
CA CYS A 35 6.69 -16.87 -4.11
C CYS A 35 6.75 -15.75 -3.08
N THR A 36 6.27 -14.55 -3.44
CA THR A 36 6.36 -13.38 -2.57
C THR A 36 5.60 -13.55 -1.25
N TYR A 37 4.39 -14.12 -1.26
CA TYR A 37 3.64 -14.34 -0.02
C TYR A 37 4.40 -15.28 0.93
N THR A 38 4.95 -16.38 0.41
CA THR A 38 5.80 -17.29 1.19
C THR A 38 7.13 -16.63 1.61
N GLY A 39 7.68 -15.72 0.81
CA GLY A 39 8.83 -14.90 1.21
C GLY A 39 8.50 -13.95 2.36
N ALA A 40 7.28 -13.39 2.40
CA ALA A 40 6.79 -12.60 3.52
C ALA A 40 6.55 -13.45 4.78
N ASP A 41 5.96 -14.64 4.63
CA ASP A 41 5.82 -15.63 5.72
C ASP A 41 7.19 -16.05 6.27
N LEU A 42 8.19 -16.25 5.39
CA LEU A 42 9.56 -16.56 5.77
C LEU A 42 10.21 -15.39 6.53
N ALA A 43 9.97 -14.15 6.11
CA ALA A 43 10.49 -12.97 6.79
C ALA A 43 9.90 -12.84 8.22
N GLY A 44 8.60 -13.10 8.37
CA GLY A 44 7.93 -13.13 9.68
C GLY A 44 8.40 -14.26 10.59
N THR A 45 8.48 -15.50 10.08
CA THR A 45 8.97 -16.66 10.85
C THR A 45 10.45 -16.55 11.21
N SER A 46 11.26 -15.90 10.36
CA SER A 46 12.66 -15.54 10.63
C SER A 46 12.82 -14.32 11.54
N ARG A 47 11.72 -13.72 12.03
CA ARG A 47 11.67 -12.55 12.92
C ARG A 47 12.43 -11.34 12.36
N LEU A 48 12.37 -11.11 11.05
CA LEU A 48 13.02 -9.99 10.41
C LEU A 48 12.25 -8.69 10.66
N HIS A 49 12.93 -7.69 11.22
CA HIS A 49 12.35 -6.37 11.46
C HIS A 49 12.11 -5.62 10.14
N MET A 50 10.85 -5.35 9.84
CA MET A 50 10.41 -4.50 8.73
C MET A 50 9.29 -3.56 9.20
N ALA A 51 9.01 -2.52 8.41
CA ALA A 51 7.94 -1.57 8.68
C ALA A 51 6.56 -2.26 8.75
N SER A 52 5.72 -1.85 9.71
CA SER A 52 4.45 -2.51 10.07
C SER A 52 3.20 -1.94 9.37
N ASN A 53 3.40 -0.93 8.53
CA ASN A 53 2.39 -0.16 7.79
C ASN A 53 2.09 -0.68 6.37
N VAL A 54 2.63 -1.86 6.01
CA VAL A 54 2.34 -2.54 4.74
C VAL A 54 1.23 -3.58 4.94
N ARG A 55 0.12 -3.47 4.20
CA ARG A 55 -0.92 -4.51 4.18
C ARG A 55 -0.89 -5.31 2.89
N ILE A 56 -0.83 -6.63 3.03
CA ILE A 56 -0.69 -7.57 1.91
C ILE A 56 -2.06 -7.98 1.37
N ILE A 57 -2.26 -7.80 0.06
CA ILE A 57 -3.36 -8.38 -0.71
C ILE A 57 -2.79 -9.56 -1.52
N ARG A 58 -3.17 -10.77 -1.14
CA ARG A 58 -2.71 -12.01 -1.77
C ARG A 58 -3.45 -12.28 -3.08
N LEU A 59 -2.71 -12.37 -4.19
CA LEU A 59 -3.19 -12.80 -5.50
C LEU A 59 -2.67 -14.22 -5.79
N PRO A 60 -3.40 -15.07 -6.55
CA PRO A 60 -2.87 -16.37 -6.97
C PRO A 60 -1.58 -16.21 -7.79
N CYS A 61 -1.52 -15.19 -8.64
CA CYS A 61 -0.35 -14.83 -9.45
C CYS A 61 -0.29 -13.31 -9.63
N THR A 62 0.91 -12.73 -9.76
CA THR A 62 1.05 -11.34 -10.24
C THR A 62 0.45 -11.13 -11.62
N GLY A 63 0.34 -12.17 -12.47
CA GLY A 63 -0.38 -12.07 -13.75
C GLY A 63 -1.85 -11.68 -13.65
N ARG A 64 -2.45 -11.81 -12.45
CA ARG A 64 -3.81 -11.33 -12.13
C ARG A 64 -3.87 -9.82 -11.86
N ILE A 65 -2.73 -9.15 -11.64
CA ILE A 65 -2.67 -7.70 -11.42
C ILE A 65 -3.30 -6.99 -12.62
N ASP A 66 -4.24 -6.13 -12.29
CA ASP A 66 -4.85 -5.17 -13.19
C ASP A 66 -4.38 -3.78 -12.72
N PRO A 67 -3.94 -2.88 -13.62
CA PRO A 67 -3.61 -1.50 -13.25
C PRO A 67 -4.70 -0.81 -12.42
N LEU A 68 -5.98 -1.12 -12.67
CA LEU A 68 -7.10 -0.57 -11.91
C LEU A 68 -7.09 -0.96 -10.43
N PHE A 69 -6.40 -2.03 -10.03
CA PHE A 69 -6.21 -2.36 -8.61
C PHE A 69 -5.26 -1.39 -7.91
N ILE A 70 -4.24 -0.90 -8.62
CA ILE A 70 -3.29 0.11 -8.12
C ILE A 70 -4.01 1.46 -8.02
N VAL A 71 -4.76 1.84 -9.06
CA VAL A 71 -5.64 3.01 -9.07
C VAL A 71 -6.62 2.97 -7.90
N LYS A 72 -7.30 1.83 -7.66
CA LYS A 72 -8.24 1.67 -6.54
C LYS A 72 -7.57 1.70 -5.17
N ALA A 73 -6.29 1.32 -5.06
CA ALA A 73 -5.54 1.44 -3.81
C ALA A 73 -5.28 2.93 -3.48
N PHE A 74 -4.85 3.72 -4.46
CA PHE A 74 -4.71 5.18 -4.32
C PHE A 74 -6.07 5.88 -4.05
N GLU A 75 -7.14 5.47 -4.74
CA GLU A 75 -8.50 5.97 -4.49
C GLU A 75 -8.96 5.76 -3.05
N ARG A 76 -8.57 4.62 -2.44
CA ARG A 76 -8.85 4.33 -1.03
C ARG A 76 -7.88 4.99 -0.06
N GLY A 77 -6.93 5.82 -0.52
CA GLY A 77 -5.98 6.51 0.35
C GLY A 77 -4.79 5.66 0.78
N ALA A 78 -4.27 4.83 -0.13
CA ALA A 78 -2.88 4.37 -0.03
C ALA A 78 -1.92 5.49 -0.47
N ASP A 79 -0.79 5.63 0.21
CA ASP A 79 0.28 6.59 -0.16
C ASP A 79 1.31 5.96 -1.10
N GLY A 80 1.34 4.62 -1.14
CA GLY A 80 2.20 3.84 -2.03
C GLY A 80 1.71 2.40 -2.22
N VAL A 81 2.22 1.76 -3.27
CA VAL A 81 1.83 0.41 -3.68
C VAL A 81 3.06 -0.43 -4.00
N ILE A 82 3.09 -1.67 -3.50
CA ILE A 82 4.05 -2.70 -3.89
C ILE A 82 3.33 -3.71 -4.79
N VAL A 83 3.92 -4.07 -5.92
CA VAL A 83 3.51 -5.23 -6.74
C VAL A 83 4.69 -6.19 -6.79
N SER A 84 4.52 -7.43 -6.33
CA SER A 84 5.65 -8.37 -6.24
C SER A 84 5.27 -9.81 -6.51
N GLY A 85 6.14 -10.52 -7.23
CA GLY A 85 5.92 -11.91 -7.61
C GLY A 85 7.18 -12.75 -7.77
N CYS A 86 6.99 -13.99 -8.26
CA CYS A 86 8.07 -14.89 -8.62
C CYS A 86 9.02 -14.26 -9.66
N HIS A 87 10.31 -14.59 -9.57
CA HIS A 87 11.32 -14.21 -10.55
C HIS A 87 10.94 -14.61 -11.99
N PRO A 88 11.47 -13.90 -13.00
CA PRO A 88 11.45 -14.37 -14.38
C PRO A 88 11.85 -15.85 -14.49
N ALA A 89 11.17 -16.61 -15.35
CA ALA A 89 11.23 -18.08 -15.48
C ALA A 89 10.65 -18.90 -14.31
N ASP A 90 10.67 -18.41 -13.07
CA ASP A 90 10.16 -19.15 -11.88
C ASP A 90 8.66 -19.00 -11.62
N CYS A 91 7.88 -18.58 -12.62
CA CYS A 91 6.44 -18.38 -12.45
C CYS A 91 5.69 -19.71 -12.36
N HIS A 92 5.01 -19.97 -11.24
CA HIS A 92 4.14 -21.14 -11.08
C HIS A 92 3.13 -21.32 -12.24
N TYR A 93 2.63 -20.22 -12.81
CA TYR A 93 1.76 -20.21 -13.99
C TYR A 93 2.50 -19.92 -15.30
N THR A 94 3.75 -20.38 -15.43
CA THR A 94 4.67 -20.25 -16.58
C THR A 94 5.05 -18.82 -16.98
N SER A 95 4.09 -17.96 -17.34
CA SER A 95 4.35 -16.63 -17.92
C SER A 95 3.64 -15.46 -17.25
N GLY A 96 2.79 -15.71 -16.25
CA GLY A 96 1.93 -14.69 -15.62
C GLY A 96 2.69 -13.44 -15.16
N ASN A 97 3.87 -13.61 -14.57
CA ASN A 97 4.74 -12.51 -14.15
C ASN A 97 5.28 -11.66 -15.32
N TYR A 98 5.60 -12.24 -16.48
CA TYR A 98 6.00 -11.48 -17.67
C TYR A 98 4.85 -10.62 -18.22
N HIS A 99 3.60 -11.04 -18.09
CA HIS A 99 2.45 -10.21 -18.45
C HIS A 99 2.28 -9.06 -17.44
N ALA A 100 2.44 -9.35 -16.14
CA ALA A 100 2.44 -8.33 -15.09
C ALA A 100 3.52 -7.25 -15.31
N ARG A 101 4.77 -7.65 -15.58
CA ARG A 101 5.88 -6.73 -15.85
C ARG A 101 5.58 -5.76 -16.98
N ARG A 102 5.12 -6.28 -18.14
CA ARG A 102 4.82 -5.46 -19.32
C ARG A 102 3.69 -4.45 -19.05
N ARG A 103 2.61 -4.88 -18.39
CA ARG A 103 1.51 -3.99 -17.99
C ARG A 103 1.98 -2.93 -17.01
N PHE A 104 2.76 -3.33 -16.00
CA PHE A 104 3.25 -2.42 -14.98
C PHE A 104 4.19 -1.36 -15.57
N THR A 105 5.16 -1.70 -16.43
CA THR A 105 6.04 -0.71 -17.06
C THR A 105 5.24 0.38 -17.79
N VAL A 106 4.32 0.00 -18.68
CA VAL A 106 3.49 0.97 -19.44
C VAL A 106 2.61 1.79 -18.51
N PHE A 107 2.02 1.17 -17.48
CA PHE A 107 1.20 1.88 -16.50
C PHE A 107 2.01 2.85 -15.62
N HIS A 108 3.23 2.47 -15.23
CA HIS A 108 4.14 3.28 -14.43
C HIS A 108 4.52 4.57 -15.17
N ASP A 109 4.87 4.46 -16.46
CA ASP A 109 5.14 5.61 -17.34
C ASP A 109 3.91 6.52 -17.50
N ILE A 110 2.71 5.95 -17.64
CA ILE A 110 1.45 6.71 -17.73
C ILE A 110 1.14 7.45 -16.43
N MET A 111 1.33 6.78 -15.28
CA MET A 111 1.10 7.37 -13.95
C MET A 111 2.09 8.51 -13.67
N ALA A 112 3.35 8.35 -14.08
CA ALA A 112 4.36 9.41 -14.03
C ALA A 112 3.94 10.62 -14.89
N PHE A 113 3.46 10.38 -16.11
CA PHE A 113 2.99 11.43 -17.02
C PHE A 113 1.80 12.25 -16.46
N VAL A 114 0.87 11.61 -15.73
CA VAL A 114 -0.25 12.32 -15.08
C VAL A 114 0.09 12.90 -13.70
N GLY A 115 1.38 12.89 -13.31
CA GLY A 115 1.88 13.58 -12.11
C GLY A 115 1.93 12.76 -10.82
N VAL A 116 1.85 11.43 -10.90
CA VAL A 116 2.10 10.55 -9.73
C VAL A 116 3.59 10.27 -9.61
N ASP A 117 4.23 10.59 -8.48
CA ASP A 117 5.66 10.31 -8.31
C ASP A 117 5.92 8.79 -8.48
N PRO A 118 6.79 8.37 -9.40
CA PRO A 118 7.12 6.98 -9.68
C PRO A 118 7.51 6.14 -8.44
N ARG A 119 8.08 6.78 -7.40
CA ARG A 119 8.49 6.13 -6.15
C ARG A 119 7.32 5.69 -5.27
N ARG A 120 6.09 6.15 -5.55
CA ARG A 120 4.86 5.62 -4.91
C ARG A 120 4.47 4.23 -5.44
N MET A 121 5.14 3.69 -6.45
CA MET A 121 4.83 2.38 -7.03
C MET A 121 6.09 1.52 -7.18
N THR A 122 6.30 0.60 -6.24
CA THR A 122 7.39 -0.38 -6.28
C THR A 122 6.95 -1.64 -7.03
N PHE A 123 7.79 -2.13 -7.95
CA PHE A 123 7.64 -3.46 -8.54
C PHE A 123 8.87 -4.31 -8.22
N SER A 124 8.69 -5.51 -7.68
CA SER A 124 9.81 -6.39 -7.29
C SER A 124 9.61 -7.87 -7.60
N TRP A 125 10.72 -8.62 -7.57
CA TRP A 125 10.73 -10.08 -7.67
C TRP A 125 11.25 -10.68 -6.37
N VAL A 126 10.45 -11.54 -5.74
CA VAL A 126 10.77 -12.18 -4.45
C VAL A 126 10.35 -13.65 -4.51
N SER A 127 11.33 -14.54 -4.35
CA SER A 127 11.13 -15.98 -4.23
C SER A 127 10.61 -16.36 -2.83
N ALA A 128 10.14 -17.60 -2.69
CA ALA A 128 9.72 -18.15 -1.40
C ALA A 128 10.85 -18.21 -0.34
N SER A 129 12.12 -18.19 -0.76
CA SER A 129 13.30 -18.23 0.12
C SER A 129 13.94 -16.86 0.40
N GLU A 130 13.43 -15.79 -0.23
CA GLU A 130 14.02 -14.44 -0.18
C GLU A 130 13.41 -13.54 0.93
N GLY A 131 13.22 -14.07 2.14
CA GLY A 131 12.60 -13.31 3.24
C GLY A 131 13.36 -12.02 3.63
N ALA A 132 14.69 -12.02 3.58
CA ALA A 132 15.50 -10.82 3.79
C ALA A 132 15.23 -9.74 2.73
N LYS A 133 15.06 -10.14 1.47
CA LYS A 133 14.73 -9.23 0.37
C LYS A 133 13.32 -8.68 0.47
N TRP A 134 12.35 -9.45 0.99
CA TRP A 134 11.02 -8.94 1.28
C TRP A 134 11.07 -7.81 2.32
N ARG A 135 11.79 -8.02 3.43
CA ARG A 135 12.07 -6.99 4.44
C ARG A 135 12.66 -5.73 3.79
N ASP A 136 13.65 -5.89 2.92
CA ASP A 136 14.34 -4.76 2.28
C ASP A 136 13.41 -3.99 1.35
N VAL A 137 12.68 -4.68 0.46
CA VAL A 137 11.64 -4.07 -0.42
C VAL A 137 10.59 -3.30 0.37
N VAL A 138 10.14 -3.83 1.51
CA VAL A 138 9.19 -3.16 2.41
C VAL A 138 9.79 -1.88 2.98
N ASN A 139 10.97 -1.96 3.58
CA ASN A 139 11.62 -0.83 4.24
C ASN A 139 12.01 0.28 3.26
N GLU A 140 12.57 -0.08 2.10
CA GLU A 140 12.90 0.85 1.02
C GLU A 140 11.65 1.56 0.48
N THR A 141 10.55 0.82 0.24
CA THR A 141 9.30 1.43 -0.24
C THR A 141 8.72 2.39 0.80
N VAL A 142 8.71 2.00 2.08
CA VAL A 142 8.18 2.86 3.16
C VAL A 142 9.04 4.11 3.35
N ALA A 143 10.38 4.00 3.27
CA ALA A 143 11.27 5.15 3.32
C ALA A 143 11.02 6.11 2.14
N ASN A 144 11.02 5.59 0.91
CA ASN A 144 10.76 6.36 -0.31
C ASN A 144 9.41 7.09 -0.27
N VAL A 145 8.35 6.46 0.26
CA VAL A 145 7.02 7.08 0.35
C VAL A 145 6.94 8.05 1.54
N ARG A 146 7.65 7.82 2.64
CA ARG A 146 7.71 8.78 3.75
C ARG A 146 8.39 10.09 3.33
N GLU A 147 9.46 10.03 2.53
CA GLU A 147 10.10 11.22 1.92
C GLU A 147 9.17 12.02 1.00
N LEU A 148 8.11 11.40 0.47
CA LEU A 148 7.12 12.03 -0.40
C LEU A 148 5.94 12.66 0.32
N GLY A 149 5.77 12.41 1.62
CA GLY A 149 4.59 12.80 2.37
C GLY A 149 3.28 12.11 1.90
N PRO A 150 2.13 12.50 2.49
CA PRO A 150 0.82 11.93 2.19
C PRO A 150 0.38 12.17 0.74
N TYR A 151 -0.35 11.23 0.15
CA TYR A 151 -0.81 11.33 -1.24
C TYR A 151 -2.19 11.96 -1.37
N GLU A 152 -2.30 13.25 -1.04
CA GLU A 152 -3.58 13.96 -0.98
C GLU A 152 -4.24 14.18 -2.35
N ALA A 153 -3.45 14.28 -3.42
CA ALA A 153 -3.95 14.63 -4.76
C ALA A 153 -5.01 13.64 -5.29
N TYR A 154 -4.84 12.33 -5.01
CA TYR A 154 -5.84 11.33 -5.41
C TYR A 154 -7.06 11.36 -4.49
N ARG A 155 -6.85 11.60 -3.19
CA ARG A 155 -7.93 11.73 -2.19
C ARG A 155 -8.86 12.90 -2.49
N ALA A 156 -8.34 14.01 -3.02
CA ALA A 156 -9.13 15.16 -3.47
C ALA A 156 -9.98 14.89 -4.73
N LEU A 157 -9.70 13.82 -5.47
CA LEU A 157 -10.44 13.38 -6.67
C LEU A 157 -11.41 12.22 -6.40
N ALA A 158 -11.25 11.53 -5.26
CA ALA A 158 -12.12 10.44 -4.86
C ALA A 158 -13.50 10.97 -4.43
N PRO A 159 -14.63 10.36 -4.85
CA PRO A 159 -15.95 10.77 -4.39
C PRO A 159 -16.17 10.41 -2.90
N ASP A 160 -17.08 11.14 -2.25
CA ASP A 160 -17.31 11.05 -0.79
C ASP A 160 -17.84 9.66 -0.33
N ASP A 161 -18.29 8.80 -1.26
CA ASP A 161 -18.79 7.44 -1.01
C ASP A 161 -17.69 6.35 -1.06
N VAL A 162 -16.45 6.71 -1.38
CA VAL A 162 -15.34 5.76 -1.36
C VAL A 162 -15.06 5.32 0.07
N VAL A 163 -15.46 4.09 0.40
CA VAL A 163 -15.03 3.40 1.62
C VAL A 163 -13.50 3.49 1.71
N PRO A 164 -12.96 4.25 2.69
CA PRO A 164 -11.52 4.48 2.78
C PRO A 164 -10.77 3.19 3.04
N TRP A 165 -9.44 3.26 2.95
CA TRP A 165 -8.56 2.24 3.52
C TRP A 165 -9.05 1.92 4.94
N PRO A 166 -9.39 0.65 5.26
CA PRO A 166 -10.00 0.34 6.54
C PRO A 166 -9.05 0.80 7.64
N GLU A 167 -9.52 1.66 8.53
CA GLU A 167 -8.73 2.07 9.69
C GLU A 167 -8.46 0.82 10.56
N ALA A 168 -7.55 0.91 11.54
CA ALA A 168 -7.07 -0.27 12.27
C ALA A 168 -8.10 -0.90 13.24
N ALA A 169 -9.40 -0.75 12.97
CA ALA A 169 -10.52 -1.30 13.73
C ALA A 169 -10.62 -2.84 13.66
N ASP A 170 -10.12 -3.46 12.58
CA ASP A 170 -10.17 -4.92 12.38
C ASP A 170 -8.87 -5.64 12.81
N GLY A 171 -8.38 -5.34 14.02
CA GLY A 171 -7.49 -6.25 14.77
C GLY A 171 -6.01 -6.37 14.32
N LEU A 172 -5.56 -5.65 13.29
CA LEU A 172 -4.13 -5.47 13.00
C LEU A 172 -3.73 -4.00 13.19
N ALA A 173 -3.42 -3.65 14.44
CA ALA A 173 -2.75 -2.39 14.78
C ALA A 173 -1.35 -2.34 14.17
N PRO A 174 -0.83 -1.16 13.77
CA PRO A 174 0.57 -1.01 13.43
C PRO A 174 1.42 -1.34 14.66
N ALA A 175 2.36 -2.27 14.52
CA ALA A 175 3.30 -2.62 15.58
C ALA A 175 4.15 -1.37 15.91
N GLY A 176 3.87 -0.77 17.07
CA GLY A 176 4.35 0.56 17.45
C GLY A 176 3.49 1.22 18.53
N ALA A 177 2.17 0.96 18.55
CA ALA A 177 1.36 1.25 19.72
C ALA A 177 1.73 0.29 20.86
N SER A 178 2.23 0.82 21.98
CA SER A 178 2.43 0.04 23.20
C SER A 178 1.08 -0.48 23.68
N THR A 179 0.89 -1.79 23.73
CA THR A 179 -0.19 -2.37 24.53
C THR A 179 -0.05 -1.86 25.97
N PRO A 180 -1.10 -1.29 26.58
CA PRO A 180 -1.07 -0.92 27.98
C PRO A 180 -0.71 -2.15 28.82
N SER A 181 0.04 -1.93 29.88
CA SER A 181 0.45 -2.98 30.80
C SER A 181 -0.77 -3.66 31.41
N ALA A 182 -0.63 -4.92 31.84
CA ALA A 182 -1.74 -5.67 32.46
C ALA A 182 -2.30 -5.00 33.74
N GLU A 183 -1.55 -4.07 34.34
CA GLU A 183 -1.98 -3.26 35.48
C GLU A 183 -2.90 -2.09 35.07
N GLU A 184 -2.70 -1.47 33.90
CA GLU A 184 -3.54 -0.37 33.37
C GLU A 184 -4.94 -0.83 32.91
N VAL A 185 -5.13 -2.13 32.67
CA VAL A 185 -6.44 -2.71 32.27
C VAL A 185 -7.25 -3.16 33.50
N ALA A 186 -6.68 -3.10 34.71
CA ALA A 186 -7.25 -3.62 35.95
C ALA A 186 -7.70 -2.53 36.95
N SER A 187 -7.70 -1.26 36.55
CA SER A 187 -8.11 -0.09 37.36
C SER A 187 -9.35 0.61 36.82
#